data_AF-A0A816DT29-F1
#
_entry.id   AF-A0A816DT29-F1
#
_cell.length_a   1.000
_cell.length_b   1.000
_cell.length_c   1.000
_cell.angle_alpha   90.00
_cell.angle_beta   90.00
_cell.angle_gamma   90.00
#
_symmetry.space_group_name_H-M   'P 1'
#
loop_
_entity.id
_entity.type
_entity.pdbx_description
1 polymer ?
#
loop_
_entity_poly.entity_id
_entity_poly.type
_entity_poly.pdbx_seq_one_letter_code
_entity_poly.pdbx_strand_id
1 'polypeptide(L)'
;LGSPNYIFGIYDGQTANNDTPSQAVPGSNKITALFRDWFDTHKLPWNNTDFSGRSDYGPFLAEGIVAGGLFTGGDDVKDQQTRDYMDQMLGQGMGGIAGADYDPCYHQACDSIQNINEFAFEKMVQAAAYALEYLARQDNLTQWLYPNGKPIRSNNESPQRKYDSINEYFGMPYL
;
A
#
# COMPACT_ATOMS: atom_id res chain seq x y z
N LEU A 1 -7.27 -3.64 6.17
CA LEU A 1 -6.56 -4.85 5.67
C LEU A 1 -7.39 -6.09 5.96
N GLY A 2 -8.61 -6.19 5.43
CA GLY A 2 -9.51 -7.31 5.76
C GLY A 2 -10.84 -7.28 5.03
N SER A 3 -10.90 -6.66 3.85
CA SER A 3 -12.15 -6.44 3.12
C SER A 3 -12.86 -7.78 2.83
N PRO A 4 -14.20 -7.88 2.96
CA PRO A 4 -14.91 -9.15 2.78
C PRO A 4 -14.69 -9.81 1.41
N ASN A 5 -14.63 -9.00 0.35
CA ASN A 5 -14.41 -9.43 -1.02
C ASN A 5 -12.96 -9.14 -1.46
N TYR A 6 -11.98 -9.38 -0.59
CA TYR A 6 -10.58 -8.97 -0.69
C TYR A 6 -9.84 -9.27 -2.01
N ILE A 7 -8.75 -8.50 -2.20
CA ILE A 7 -7.53 -8.89 -2.92
C ILE A 7 -6.33 -8.87 -1.97
N PHE A 8 -5.20 -9.41 -2.41
CA PHE A 8 -3.90 -9.15 -1.77
C PHE A 8 -3.17 -8.06 -2.54
N GLY A 9 -3.58 -6.82 -2.33
CA GLY A 9 -3.02 -5.63 -2.97
C GLY A 9 -1.69 -5.21 -2.35
N ILE A 10 -0.73 -4.83 -3.20
CA ILE A 10 0.58 -4.28 -2.83
C ILE A 10 0.72 -2.92 -3.52
N TYR A 11 1.05 -1.88 -2.76
CA TYR A 11 1.32 -0.58 -3.37
C TYR A 11 2.55 -0.64 -4.28
N ASP A 12 2.39 -0.23 -5.53
CA ASP A 12 3.46 -0.27 -6.53
C ASP A 12 4.28 1.02 -6.53
N GLY A 13 5.54 0.95 -6.07
CA GLY A 13 6.47 2.08 -6.05
C GLY A 13 6.65 2.81 -7.39
N GLN A 14 6.34 2.16 -8.52
CA GLN A 14 6.42 2.77 -9.85
C GLN A 14 5.25 3.70 -10.15
N THR A 15 4.17 3.61 -9.36
CA THR A 15 2.94 4.40 -9.51
C THR A 15 2.91 5.60 -8.58
N ALA A 16 3.97 5.82 -7.78
CA ALA A 16 4.11 7.02 -6.98
C ALA A 16 3.98 8.27 -7.87
N ASN A 17 3.23 9.26 -7.40
CA ASN A 17 2.92 10.43 -8.20
C ASN A 17 4.18 11.18 -8.67
N ASN A 18 4.06 11.98 -9.73
CA ASN A 18 5.17 12.77 -10.28
C ASN A 18 5.76 13.78 -9.28
N ASP A 19 5.04 14.08 -8.20
CA ASP A 19 5.49 14.97 -7.14
C ASP A 19 6.38 14.29 -6.10
N THR A 20 6.46 12.95 -6.13
CA THR A 20 7.35 12.19 -5.26
C THR A 20 8.80 12.46 -5.69
N PRO A 21 9.68 12.96 -4.80
CA PRO A 21 11.11 13.08 -5.11
C PRO A 21 11.67 11.75 -5.60
N SER A 22 12.36 11.78 -6.74
CA SER A 22 12.81 10.57 -7.45
C SER A 22 13.73 9.67 -6.62
N GLN A 23 14.36 10.20 -5.57
CA GLN A 23 15.17 9.45 -4.63
C GLN A 23 14.36 8.46 -3.77
N ALA A 24 13.06 8.68 -3.58
CA ALA A 24 12.20 7.78 -2.83
C ALA A 24 11.71 6.58 -3.66
N VAL A 25 11.62 6.73 -4.98
CA VAL A 25 11.07 5.70 -5.88
C VAL A 25 11.84 4.36 -5.80
N PRO A 26 13.21 4.33 -5.82
CA PRO A 26 13.94 3.07 -5.70
C PRO A 26 13.65 2.33 -4.38
N GLY A 27 13.52 3.05 -3.27
CA GLY A 27 13.20 2.45 -1.98
C GLY A 27 11.77 1.91 -1.94
N SER A 28 10.81 2.66 -2.48
CA SER A 28 9.41 2.22 -2.55
C SER A 28 9.30 0.94 -3.41
N ASN A 29 10.00 0.90 -4.56
CA ASN A 29 10.09 -0.29 -5.40
C ASN A 29 10.68 -1.50 -4.68
N LYS A 30 11.68 -1.30 -3.80
CA LYS A 30 12.25 -2.38 -3.00
C LYS A 30 11.26 -2.91 -1.96
N ILE A 31 10.46 -2.04 -1.33
CA ILE A 31 9.40 -2.49 -0.41
C ILE A 31 8.30 -3.23 -1.18
N THR A 32 7.89 -2.75 -2.36
CA THR A 32 6.96 -3.46 -3.25
C THR A 32 7.49 -4.87 -3.56
N ALA A 33 8.76 -4.99 -3.96
CA ALA A 33 9.38 -6.29 -4.25
C ALA A 33 9.41 -7.20 -3.02
N LEU A 34 9.73 -6.65 -1.83
CA LEU A 34 9.75 -7.42 -0.58
C LEU A 34 8.39 -8.06 -0.25
N PHE A 35 7.29 -7.34 -0.50
CA PHE A 35 5.95 -7.91 -0.34
C PHE A 35 5.64 -8.96 -1.41
N ARG A 36 5.94 -8.69 -2.68
CA ARG A 36 5.73 -9.66 -3.78
C ARG A 36 6.46 -10.97 -3.50
N ASP A 37 7.73 -10.90 -3.10
CA ASP A 37 8.54 -12.05 -2.73
C ASP A 37 7.91 -12.85 -1.58
N TRP A 38 7.32 -12.17 -0.59
CA TRP A 38 6.60 -12.83 0.50
C TRP A 38 5.38 -13.59 -0.01
N PHE A 39 4.52 -12.95 -0.81
CA PHE A 39 3.32 -13.62 -1.35
C PHE A 39 3.70 -14.79 -2.27
N ASP A 40 4.70 -14.61 -3.14
CA ASP A 40 5.21 -15.66 -4.04
C ASP A 40 5.77 -16.85 -3.27
N THR A 41 6.57 -16.61 -2.22
CA THR A 41 7.13 -17.66 -1.36
C THR A 41 6.04 -18.46 -0.65
N HIS A 42 4.94 -17.80 -0.28
CA HIS A 42 3.79 -18.44 0.36
C HIS A 42 2.77 -18.98 -0.64
N LYS A 43 3.04 -18.88 -1.95
CA LYS A 43 2.15 -19.32 -3.04
C LYS A 43 0.76 -18.67 -2.97
N LEU A 44 0.72 -17.41 -2.54
CA LEU A 44 -0.49 -16.61 -2.47
C LEU A 44 -0.54 -15.67 -3.68
N PRO A 45 -1.74 -15.36 -4.21
CA PRO A 45 -1.88 -14.36 -5.26
C PRO A 45 -1.53 -12.97 -4.73
N TRP A 46 -1.24 -12.04 -5.64
CA TRP A 46 -1.16 -10.62 -5.31
C TRP A 46 -1.54 -9.76 -6.51
N ASN A 47 -1.95 -8.53 -6.24
CA ASN A 47 -2.26 -7.51 -7.24
C ASN A 47 -1.50 -6.22 -6.91
N ASN A 48 -1.08 -5.47 -7.92
CA ASN A 48 -0.63 -4.11 -7.67
C ASN A 48 -1.82 -3.19 -7.42
N THR A 49 -1.59 -2.21 -6.55
CA THR A 49 -2.48 -1.06 -6.37
C THR A 49 -1.66 0.23 -6.42
N ASP A 50 -2.28 1.29 -6.92
CA ASP A 50 -1.59 2.54 -7.18
C ASP A 50 -1.40 3.36 -5.90
N PHE A 51 -0.30 4.10 -5.83
CA PHE A 51 -0.16 5.21 -4.89
C PHE A 51 -1.02 6.42 -5.33
N SER A 52 -2.34 6.26 -5.27
CA SER A 52 -3.34 7.26 -5.67
C SER A 52 -3.32 8.58 -4.87
N GLY A 53 -2.65 8.60 -3.72
CA GLY A 53 -2.63 9.74 -2.80
C GLY A 53 -3.81 9.76 -1.82
N ARG A 54 -4.69 8.74 -1.84
CA ARG A 54 -5.88 8.63 -0.96
C ARG A 54 -5.60 7.94 0.38
N SER A 55 -4.35 7.98 0.89
CA SER A 55 -3.98 7.38 2.17
C SER A 55 -2.75 8.07 2.78
N ASP A 56 -2.38 7.67 3.99
CA ASP A 56 -1.37 8.35 4.82
C ASP A 56 0.04 8.31 4.22
N TYR A 57 0.34 7.40 3.29
CA TYR A 57 1.63 7.39 2.58
C TYR A 57 1.86 8.67 1.77
N GLY A 58 0.79 9.37 1.37
CA GLY A 58 0.84 10.48 0.42
C GLY A 58 1.77 11.61 0.88
N PRO A 59 1.55 12.18 2.07
CA PRO A 59 2.44 13.18 2.65
C PRO A 59 3.90 12.70 2.84
N PHE A 60 4.13 11.42 3.15
CA PHE A 60 5.50 10.88 3.25
C PHE A 60 6.20 10.88 1.89
N LEU A 61 5.52 10.35 0.86
CA LEU A 61 6.06 10.32 -0.50
C LEU A 61 6.33 11.74 -1.03
N ALA A 62 5.44 12.70 -0.76
CA ALA A 62 5.62 14.11 -1.15
C ALA A 62 6.88 14.74 -0.54
N GLU A 63 7.32 14.27 0.63
CA GLU A 63 8.55 14.71 1.30
C GLU A 63 9.78 13.83 0.98
N GLY A 64 9.64 12.90 0.02
CA GLY A 64 10.71 11.97 -0.38
C GLY A 64 11.02 10.92 0.70
N ILE A 65 10.06 10.66 1.59
CA ILE A 65 10.12 9.54 2.52
C ILE A 65 9.60 8.30 1.80
N VAL A 66 10.43 7.26 1.75
CA VAL A 66 10.07 5.99 1.10
C VAL A 66 8.82 5.40 1.75
N ALA A 67 7.89 4.95 0.92
CA ALA A 67 6.67 4.29 1.38
C ALA A 67 6.41 3.00 0.62
N GLY A 68 5.68 2.11 1.26
CA GLY A 68 5.19 0.85 0.72
C GLY A 68 4.02 0.40 1.58
N GLY A 69 3.27 -0.60 1.13
CA GLY A 69 2.18 -1.10 1.95
C GLY A 69 1.30 -2.10 1.22
N LEU A 70 0.23 -2.43 1.92
CA LEU A 70 -0.71 -3.48 1.56
C LEU A 70 -2.12 -2.90 1.52
N PHE A 71 -2.99 -3.50 0.71
CA PHE A 71 -4.37 -3.08 0.53
C PHE A 71 -5.26 -4.28 0.22
N THR A 72 -6.45 -4.34 0.81
CA THR A 72 -7.40 -5.44 0.55
C THR A 72 -8.55 -5.04 -0.38
N GLY A 73 -8.54 -3.81 -0.89
CA GLY A 73 -9.69 -3.22 -1.58
C GLY A 73 -10.56 -2.37 -0.65
N GLY A 74 -11.33 -1.45 -1.22
CA GLY A 74 -12.23 -0.54 -0.50
C GLY A 74 -13.53 -0.37 -1.28
N ASP A 75 -13.78 0.84 -1.78
CA ASP A 75 -14.95 1.23 -2.57
C ASP A 75 -14.92 0.78 -4.04
N ASP A 76 -13.82 0.20 -4.52
CA ASP A 76 -13.73 -0.29 -5.90
C ASP A 76 -14.49 -1.61 -6.12
N VAL A 77 -14.98 -1.83 -7.34
CA VAL A 77 -15.67 -3.05 -7.76
C VAL A 77 -14.65 -4.12 -8.19
N LYS A 78 -14.79 -5.34 -7.65
CA LYS A 78 -14.01 -6.49 -8.12
C LYS A 78 -14.49 -6.92 -9.50
N ASP A 79 -13.59 -6.92 -10.49
CA ASP A 79 -13.90 -7.43 -11.82
C ASP A 79 -13.85 -8.97 -11.90
N GLN A 80 -14.38 -9.52 -13.00
CA GLN A 80 -14.45 -10.96 -13.22
C GLN A 80 -13.04 -11.60 -13.27
N GLN A 81 -12.08 -10.94 -13.91
CA GLN A 81 -10.72 -11.46 -14.06
C GLN A 81 -10.01 -11.61 -12.71
N THR A 82 -10.13 -10.60 -11.86
CA THR A 82 -9.55 -10.58 -10.51
C THR A 82 -10.20 -11.65 -9.63
N ARG A 83 -11.54 -11.76 -9.69
CA ARG A 83 -12.27 -12.84 -9.00
C ARG A 83 -11.76 -14.21 -9.41
N ASP A 84 -11.67 -14.47 -10.71
CA ASP A 84 -11.26 -15.78 -11.24
C ASP A 84 -9.80 -16.11 -10.91
N TYR A 85 -8.91 -15.12 -10.99
CA TYR A 85 -7.51 -15.27 -10.57
C TYR A 85 -7.37 -15.66 -9.10
N MET A 86 -8.10 -14.97 -8.21
CA MET A 86 -8.08 -15.26 -6.78
C MET A 86 -8.66 -16.66 -6.49
N ASP A 87 -9.75 -17.05 -7.14
CA ASP A 87 -10.36 -18.39 -6.99
C ASP A 87 -9.42 -19.51 -7.45
N GLN A 88 -8.74 -19.31 -8.59
CA GLN A 88 -7.77 -20.27 -9.11
C GLN A 88 -6.58 -20.46 -8.16
N MET A 89 -6.08 -19.38 -7.56
CA MET A 89 -4.89 -19.40 -6.72
C MET A 89 -5.17 -19.88 -5.29
N LEU A 90 -6.36 -19.57 -4.74
CA LEU A 90 -6.71 -19.87 -3.35
C LEU A 90 -7.59 -21.10 -3.19
N GLY A 91 -8.31 -21.49 -4.25
CA GLY A 91 -9.26 -22.60 -4.24
C GLY A 91 -10.70 -22.14 -4.42
N GLN A 92 -11.54 -23.09 -4.80
CA GLN A 92 -12.94 -22.85 -5.17
C GLN A 92 -13.72 -22.12 -4.07
N GLY A 93 -14.32 -20.99 -4.44
CA GLY A 93 -15.12 -20.15 -3.56
C GLY A 93 -14.33 -19.05 -2.84
N MET A 94 -12.99 -19.02 -2.97
CA MET A 94 -12.15 -18.00 -2.33
C MET A 94 -11.93 -16.76 -3.18
N GLY A 95 -12.34 -16.78 -4.46
CA GLY A 95 -12.23 -15.61 -5.34
C GLY A 95 -13.18 -14.45 -5.01
N GLY A 96 -14.23 -14.73 -4.23
CA GLY A 96 -15.27 -13.77 -3.88
C GLY A 96 -16.28 -13.53 -5.01
N ILE A 97 -16.84 -12.32 -5.08
CA ILE A 97 -17.97 -11.97 -5.94
C ILE A 97 -17.52 -10.90 -6.95
N ALA A 98 -17.58 -11.23 -8.23
CA ALA A 98 -17.38 -10.27 -9.30
C ALA A 98 -18.59 -9.32 -9.41
N GLY A 99 -18.35 -8.06 -9.73
CA GLY A 99 -19.40 -7.03 -9.81
C GLY A 99 -19.88 -6.50 -8.46
N ALA A 100 -19.24 -6.91 -7.36
CA ALA A 100 -19.45 -6.36 -6.03
C ALA A 100 -18.20 -5.60 -5.56
N ASP A 101 -18.40 -4.61 -4.69
CA ASP A 101 -17.31 -3.86 -4.08
C ASP A 101 -16.37 -4.79 -3.30
N TYR A 102 -15.09 -4.41 -3.18
CA TYR A 102 -14.16 -5.12 -2.30
C TYR A 102 -14.62 -5.05 -0.84
N ASP A 103 -15.11 -3.89 -0.41
CA ASP A 103 -15.70 -3.65 0.90
C ASP A 103 -17.06 -2.94 0.78
N PRO A 104 -18.18 -3.69 0.84
CA PRO A 104 -19.52 -3.11 0.72
C PRO A 104 -19.92 -2.24 1.92
N CYS A 105 -19.13 -2.23 2.99
CA CYS A 105 -19.35 -1.42 4.19
C CYS A 105 -18.35 -0.28 4.33
N TYR A 106 -17.49 -0.03 3.33
CA TYR A 106 -16.53 1.07 3.36
C TYR A 106 -17.19 2.42 3.71
N HIS A 107 -16.74 3.07 4.79
CA HIS A 107 -17.30 4.31 5.34
C HIS A 107 -18.79 4.24 5.74
N GLN A 108 -19.33 3.05 5.99
CA GLN A 108 -20.72 2.85 6.43
C GLN A 108 -20.77 2.36 7.89
N ALA A 109 -21.96 2.45 8.50
CA ALA A 109 -22.17 2.03 9.88
C ALA A 109 -21.95 0.52 10.11
N CYS A 110 -21.96 -0.29 9.03
CA CYS A 110 -21.68 -1.73 9.10
C CYS A 110 -20.19 -2.07 9.05
N ASP A 111 -19.28 -1.07 8.93
CA ASP A 111 -17.84 -1.29 9.07
C ASP A 111 -17.47 -1.55 10.54
N SER A 112 -17.63 -2.81 10.92
CA SER A 112 -17.39 -3.32 12.26
C SER A 112 -16.50 -4.55 12.21
N ILE A 113 -16.20 -5.15 13.37
CA ILE A 113 -15.46 -6.42 13.43
C ILE A 113 -16.17 -7.58 12.68
N GLN A 114 -17.46 -7.44 12.38
CA GLN A 114 -18.20 -8.42 11.58
C GLN A 114 -17.92 -8.29 10.06
N ASN A 115 -17.31 -7.19 9.62
CA ASN A 115 -16.98 -6.88 8.22
C ASN A 115 -15.52 -7.25 7.87
N ILE A 116 -14.92 -8.19 8.60
CA ILE A 116 -13.52 -8.58 8.40
C ILE A 116 -13.46 -10.00 7.83
N ASN A 117 -12.80 -10.16 6.69
CA ASN A 117 -12.34 -11.46 6.24
C ASN A 117 -11.08 -11.86 7.04
N GLU A 118 -11.23 -12.77 7.99
CA GLU A 118 -10.15 -13.19 8.89
C GLU A 118 -8.96 -13.79 8.14
N PHE A 119 -9.20 -14.60 7.11
CA PHE A 119 -8.14 -15.17 6.29
C PHE A 119 -7.31 -14.09 5.61
N ALA A 120 -7.97 -13.12 4.96
CA ALA A 120 -7.27 -12.02 4.32
C ALA A 120 -6.50 -11.16 5.33
N PHE A 121 -7.12 -10.84 6.48
CA PHE A 121 -6.49 -10.09 7.55
C PHE A 121 -5.24 -10.80 8.07
N GLU A 122 -5.30 -12.10 8.35
CA GLU A 122 -4.16 -12.88 8.83
C GLU A 122 -2.97 -12.81 7.86
N LYS A 123 -3.21 -13.02 6.55
CA LYS A 123 -2.12 -13.01 5.55
C LYS A 123 -1.52 -11.62 5.36
N MET A 124 -2.34 -10.58 5.37
CA MET A 124 -1.87 -9.20 5.29
C MET A 124 -1.05 -8.79 6.52
N VAL A 125 -1.46 -9.21 7.72
CA VAL A 125 -0.70 -8.96 8.96
C VAL A 125 0.64 -9.71 8.95
N GLN A 126 0.66 -10.96 8.49
CA GLN A 126 1.91 -11.73 8.36
C GLN A 126 2.89 -11.09 7.37
N ALA A 127 2.40 -10.65 6.20
CA ALA A 127 3.18 -9.93 5.22
C ALA A 127 3.75 -8.62 5.79
N ALA A 128 2.92 -7.83 6.49
CA ALA A 128 3.34 -6.59 7.14
C ALA A 128 4.40 -6.83 8.22
N ALA A 129 4.21 -7.86 9.07
CA ALA A 129 5.17 -8.22 10.11
C ALA A 129 6.51 -8.66 9.51
N TYR A 130 6.49 -9.46 8.44
CA TYR A 130 7.70 -9.85 7.70
C TYR A 130 8.46 -8.63 7.16
N ALA A 131 7.76 -7.69 6.52
CA ALA A 131 8.40 -6.50 5.98
C ALA A 131 9.03 -5.64 7.09
N LEU A 132 8.31 -5.45 8.21
CA LEU A 132 8.82 -4.72 9.37
C LEU A 132 10.09 -5.38 9.94
N GLU A 133 10.07 -6.70 10.14
CA GLU A 133 11.23 -7.45 10.63
C GLU A 133 12.42 -7.34 9.68
N TYR A 134 12.20 -7.54 8.37
CA TYR A 134 13.24 -7.45 7.36
C TYR A 134 13.91 -6.07 7.36
N LEU A 135 13.11 -5.00 7.41
CA LEU A 135 13.61 -3.62 7.42
C LEU A 135 14.35 -3.29 8.72
N ALA A 136 13.84 -3.74 9.88
CA ALA A 136 14.48 -3.53 11.18
C ALA A 136 15.84 -4.24 11.31
N ARG A 137 16.06 -5.31 10.55
CA ARG A 137 17.32 -6.07 10.53
C ARG A 137 18.32 -5.62 9.46
N GLN A 138 18.03 -4.57 8.68
CA GLN A 138 18.97 -4.07 7.70
C GLN A 138 20.17 -3.40 8.37
N ASP A 139 21.39 -3.90 8.11
CA ASP A 139 22.64 -3.30 8.61
C ASP A 139 22.77 -1.82 8.25
N ASN A 140 22.32 -1.46 7.05
CA ASN A 140 22.24 -0.07 6.60
C ASN A 140 20.91 0.22 5.90
N LEU A 141 19.85 0.33 6.71
CA LEU A 141 18.50 0.64 6.23
C LEU A 141 18.45 1.90 5.36
N THR A 142 19.21 2.94 5.73
CA THR A 142 19.23 4.19 4.95
C THR A 142 19.77 3.97 3.55
N GLN A 143 20.90 3.29 3.39
CA GLN A 143 21.46 2.98 2.07
C GLN A 143 20.54 2.03 1.28
N TRP A 144 19.87 1.11 1.97
CA TRP A 144 18.92 0.21 1.34
C TRP A 144 17.72 0.97 0.77
N LEU A 145 17.10 1.87 1.55
CA LEU A 145 15.96 2.68 1.13
C LEU A 145 16.35 3.74 0.08
N TYR A 146 17.55 4.31 0.20
CA TYR A 146 18.02 5.42 -0.62
C TYR A 146 19.35 5.09 -1.30
N PRO A 147 19.37 4.14 -2.25
CA PRO A 147 20.61 3.69 -2.88
C PRO A 147 21.35 4.81 -3.63
N ASN A 148 20.61 5.83 -4.07
CA ASN A 148 21.12 7.01 -4.78
C ASN A 148 21.26 8.25 -3.86
N GLY A 149 21.22 8.05 -2.54
CA GLY A 149 21.21 9.12 -1.54
C GLY A 149 19.81 9.62 -1.20
N LYS A 150 19.65 10.15 0.02
CA LYS A 150 18.40 10.78 0.46
C LYS A 150 18.15 12.09 -0.31
N PRO A 151 16.90 12.54 -0.46
CA PRO A 151 16.61 13.91 -0.86
C PRO A 151 17.41 14.88 0.01
N ILE A 152 18.23 15.73 -0.62
CA ILE A 152 19.00 16.75 0.10
C ILE A 152 18.02 17.85 0.51
N ARG A 153 17.80 18.02 1.81
CA ARG A 153 17.20 19.25 2.33
C ARG A 153 18.29 20.32 2.35
N SER A 154 18.25 21.29 1.43
CA SER A 154 19.21 22.38 1.47
C SER A 154 18.96 23.21 2.74
N ASN A 155 20.03 23.53 3.48
CA ASN A 155 19.93 24.32 4.72
C ASN A 155 19.84 25.84 4.47
N ASN A 156 19.91 26.27 3.21
CA ASN A 156 20.05 27.68 2.81
C ASN A 156 18.92 28.21 1.92
N GLU A 157 17.94 27.38 1.59
CA GLU A 157 16.64 27.82 1.12
C GLU A 157 15.65 27.24 2.14
N SER A 158 14.68 28.04 2.60
CA SER A 158 13.51 27.45 3.23
C SER A 158 13.06 26.31 2.32
N PRO A 159 13.04 25.03 2.75
CA PRO A 159 12.55 23.99 1.88
C PRO A 159 11.20 24.50 1.40
N GLN A 160 11.03 24.64 0.09
CA GLN A 160 9.73 24.96 -0.45
C GLN A 160 8.91 23.70 -0.20
N ARG A 161 8.43 23.56 1.05
CA ARG A 161 7.52 22.51 1.44
C ARG A 161 6.39 22.67 0.48
N LYS A 162 6.14 21.62 -0.29
CA LYS A 162 5.05 21.67 -1.25
C LYS A 162 3.71 21.86 -0.53
N TYR A 163 3.65 21.42 0.74
CA TYR A 163 2.50 21.52 1.62
C TYR A 163 2.96 21.95 3.01
N ASP A 164 2.31 22.97 3.57
CA ASP A 164 2.54 23.46 4.93
C ASP A 164 1.77 22.63 5.98
N SER A 165 0.78 21.85 5.56
CA SER A 165 0.04 20.93 6.44
C SER A 165 -0.54 19.71 5.71
N ILE A 166 -0.96 18.71 6.51
CA ILE A 166 -1.71 17.56 5.98
C ILE A 166 -3.07 17.95 5.40
N ASN A 167 -3.70 19.01 5.93
CA ASN A 167 -4.95 19.54 5.40
C ASN A 167 -4.73 20.14 4.02
N GLU A 168 -3.62 20.85 3.81
CA GLU A 168 -3.27 21.38 2.49
C GLU A 168 -3.01 20.26 1.49
N TYR A 169 -2.30 19.20 1.89
CA TYR A 169 -2.08 18.02 1.05
C TYR A 169 -3.39 17.39 0.57
N PHE A 170 -4.34 17.20 1.48
CA PHE A 170 -5.64 16.58 1.16
C PHE A 170 -6.72 17.57 0.68
N GLY A 171 -6.42 18.87 0.60
CA GLY A 171 -7.40 19.90 0.28
C GLY A 171 -8.55 20.00 1.28
N MET A 172 -8.32 19.64 2.56
CA MET A 172 -9.33 19.70 3.61
C MET A 172 -9.46 21.13 4.16
N PRO A 173 -10.68 21.59 4.48
CA PRO A 173 -10.87 22.88 5.12
C PRO A 173 -10.17 22.93 6.48
N TYR A 174 -9.56 24.07 6.80
CA TYR A 174 -9.11 24.36 8.16
C TYR A 174 -10.35 24.56 9.05
N LEU A 175 -10.50 23.72 10.07
CA LEU A 175 -11.54 23.85 11.10
C LEU A 175 -11.28 25.05 12.02
#